data_AF-A0A3B0Z2K4-F1
#
_entry.id   AF-A0A3B0Z2K4-F1
#
_cell.length_a   1.000
_cell.length_b   1.000
_cell.length_c   1.000
_cell.angle_alpha   90.00
_cell.angle_beta   90.00
_cell.angle_gamma   90.00
#
_symmetry.space_group_name_H-M   'P 1'
#
loop_
_entity.id
_entity.type
_entity.pdbx_description
1 polymer ?
#
loop_
_entity_poly.entity_id
_entity_poly.type
_entity_poly.pdbx_seq_one_letter_code
_entity_poly.pdbx_strand_id
1 'polypeptide(L)'
;VGAGASLLGFTLFLCTGMIYACIKQLQEWATPLTVINYTLLGSASGFLLATAFAAWQGSELTDFFGGWAILMTVVAFITRSASLIRNARIKHKSSLETAIGIRHVRIEQKAQGFMCGSFNTREYFHGASPSLFSLIKWAFLVLVFPVPLVLVSIGLGAQAFSLLMAAFLAQYLGLLLERWFFFAQANHPQNLYYQTVS
;
A
#
# COMPACT_ATOMS: atom_id res chain seq x y z
N VAL A 1 4.45 -21.10 -22.98
CA VAL A 1 4.64 -21.08 -21.50
C VAL A 1 4.61 -19.65 -20.96
N GLY A 2 5.45 -18.72 -21.46
CA GLY A 2 5.52 -17.34 -20.93
C GLY A 2 4.19 -16.56 -20.91
N ALA A 3 3.41 -16.56 -21.99
CA ALA A 3 2.14 -15.82 -22.04
C ALA A 3 1.12 -16.29 -20.97
N GLY A 4 1.06 -17.60 -20.72
CA GLY A 4 0.20 -18.18 -19.67
C GLY A 4 0.65 -17.76 -18.27
N ALA A 5 1.96 -17.76 -18.00
CA ALA A 5 2.51 -17.31 -16.73
C ALA A 5 2.22 -15.82 -16.48
N SER A 6 2.37 -14.96 -17.50
CA SER A 6 2.03 -13.54 -17.40
C SER A 6 0.55 -13.33 -17.11
N LEU A 7 -0.35 -14.04 -17.80
CA LEU A 7 -1.79 -13.97 -17.56
C LEU A 7 -2.14 -14.34 -16.11
N LEU A 8 -1.58 -15.44 -15.62
CA LEU A 8 -1.80 -15.88 -14.24
C LEU A 8 -1.22 -14.89 -13.23
N GLY A 9 -0.05 -14.30 -13.49
CA GLY A 9 0.55 -13.28 -12.64
C GLY A 9 -0.30 -12.01 -12.53
N PHE A 10 -0.80 -11.48 -13.65
CA PHE A 10 -1.71 -10.33 -13.62
C PHE A 10 -3.04 -10.67 -12.95
N THR A 11 -3.57 -11.88 -13.17
CA THR A 11 -4.78 -12.36 -12.51
C THR A 11 -4.59 -12.44 -11.00
N LEU A 12 -3.43 -12.91 -10.52
CA LEU A 12 -3.08 -12.93 -9.10
C LEU A 12 -3.13 -11.53 -8.48
N PHE A 13 -2.51 -10.53 -9.13
CA PHE A 13 -2.54 -9.16 -8.62
C PHE A 13 -3.94 -8.55 -8.61
N LEU A 14 -4.72 -8.82 -9.67
CA LEU A 14 -6.11 -8.40 -9.76
C LEU A 14 -6.93 -9.00 -8.62
N CYS A 15 -6.88 -10.32 -8.43
CA CYS A 15 -7.59 -11.00 -7.36
C CYS A 15 -7.17 -10.48 -5.98
N THR A 16 -5.87 -10.31 -5.75
CA THR A 16 -5.33 -9.78 -4.50
C THR A 16 -5.84 -8.37 -4.20
N GLY A 17 -5.79 -7.47 -5.18
CA GLY A 17 -6.32 -6.11 -5.03
C GLY A 17 -7.84 -6.09 -4.81
N MET A 18 -8.56 -6.97 -5.50
CA MET A 18 -10.03 -7.07 -5.42
C MET A 18 -10.52 -7.52 -4.04
N ILE A 19 -9.79 -8.39 -3.34
CA ILE A 19 -10.12 -8.78 -1.95
C ILE A 19 -10.28 -7.54 -1.07
N TYR A 20 -9.39 -6.54 -1.21
CA TYR A 20 -9.46 -5.31 -0.43
C TYR A 20 -10.48 -4.30 -0.99
N ALA A 21 -10.54 -4.14 -2.31
CA ALA A 21 -11.44 -3.17 -2.95
C ALA A 21 -12.93 -3.50 -2.74
N CYS A 22 -13.27 -4.77 -2.55
CA CYS A 22 -14.65 -5.22 -2.31
C CYS A 22 -15.15 -4.95 -0.88
N ILE A 23 -14.26 -4.64 0.08
CA ILE A 23 -14.64 -4.37 1.48
C ILE A 23 -15.13 -2.91 1.59
N LYS A 24 -16.40 -2.68 1.27
CA LYS A 24 -17.01 -1.34 1.21
C LYS A 24 -17.00 -0.59 2.55
N GLN A 25 -16.89 -1.32 3.65
CA GLN A 25 -16.82 -0.79 5.01
C GLN A 25 -15.53 0.01 5.24
N LEU A 26 -14.43 -0.42 4.62
CA LEU A 26 -13.13 0.24 4.70
C LEU A 26 -12.96 1.16 3.49
N GLN A 27 -13.40 2.41 3.65
CA GLN A 27 -13.49 3.38 2.56
C GLN A 27 -12.10 3.76 2.01
N GLU A 28 -11.05 3.61 2.82
CA GLU A 28 -9.65 3.79 2.44
C GLU A 28 -9.20 2.75 1.41
N TRP A 29 -9.79 1.54 1.44
CA TRP A 29 -9.48 0.43 0.53
C TRP A 29 -10.47 0.30 -0.62
N ALA A 30 -11.74 0.65 -0.40
CA ALA A 30 -12.83 0.52 -1.35
C ALA A 30 -12.75 1.56 -2.49
N THR A 31 -11.75 1.40 -3.37
CA THR A 31 -11.49 2.25 -4.52
C THR A 31 -10.78 1.46 -5.62
N PRO A 32 -11.04 1.72 -6.91
CA PRO A 32 -10.30 1.10 -8.00
C PRO A 32 -8.79 1.38 -7.94
N LEU A 33 -8.38 2.48 -7.28
CA LEU A 33 -6.96 2.79 -7.06
C LEU A 33 -6.24 1.70 -6.25
N THR A 34 -6.95 0.93 -5.41
CA THR A 34 -6.34 -0.17 -4.66
C THR A 34 -5.88 -1.27 -5.61
N VAL A 35 -6.77 -1.71 -6.51
CA VAL A 35 -6.43 -2.74 -7.52
C VAL A 35 -5.30 -2.27 -8.42
N ILE A 36 -5.37 -1.04 -8.91
CA ILE A 36 -4.33 -0.44 -9.76
C ILE A 36 -2.98 -0.40 -9.04
N ASN A 37 -2.94 0.04 -7.77
CA ASN A 37 -1.70 0.10 -7.00
C ASN A 37 -1.12 -1.28 -6.72
N TYR A 38 -1.95 -2.30 -6.41
CA TYR A 38 -1.46 -3.68 -6.23
C TYR A 38 -0.79 -4.21 -7.50
N THR A 39 -1.43 -4.02 -8.65
CA THR A 39 -0.88 -4.45 -9.94
C THR A 39 0.40 -3.70 -10.28
N LEU A 40 0.40 -2.36 -10.19
CA LEU A 40 1.56 -1.55 -10.57
C LEU A 40 2.76 -1.76 -9.64
N LEU A 41 2.56 -1.80 -8.32
CA LEU A 41 3.65 -2.02 -7.37
C LEU A 41 4.20 -3.46 -7.48
N GLY A 42 3.31 -4.44 -7.68
CA GLY A 42 3.69 -5.83 -7.95
C GLY A 42 4.52 -5.94 -9.22
N SER A 43 4.04 -5.37 -10.34
CA SER A 43 4.76 -5.34 -11.60
C SER A 43 6.08 -4.59 -11.51
N ALA A 44 6.12 -3.42 -10.86
CA ALA A 44 7.35 -2.63 -10.68
C ALA A 44 8.44 -3.46 -9.99
N SER A 45 8.13 -4.08 -8.84
CA SER A 45 9.09 -4.91 -8.11
C SER A 45 9.53 -6.15 -8.89
N GLY A 46 8.61 -6.78 -9.64
CA GLY A 46 8.92 -7.92 -10.49
C GLY A 46 9.86 -7.56 -11.65
N PHE A 47 9.60 -6.43 -12.33
CA PHE A 47 10.47 -5.93 -13.38
C PHE A 47 11.84 -5.54 -12.85
N LEU A 48 11.91 -4.91 -11.67
CA LEU A 48 13.16 -4.50 -11.06
C LEU A 48 14.04 -5.72 -10.69
N LEU A 49 13.43 -6.79 -10.16
CA LEU A 49 14.12 -8.06 -9.94
C LEU A 49 14.55 -8.71 -11.26
N ALA A 50 13.71 -8.68 -12.29
CA ALA A 50 14.04 -9.19 -13.61
C ALA A 50 15.23 -8.43 -14.22
N THR A 51 15.33 -7.11 -14.02
CA THR A 51 16.48 -6.29 -14.42
C THR A 51 17.76 -6.76 -13.73
N ALA A 52 17.73 -6.95 -12.41
CA ALA A 52 18.89 -7.44 -11.67
C ALA A 52 19.31 -8.85 -12.13
N PHE A 53 18.34 -9.73 -12.37
CA PHE A 53 18.61 -11.09 -12.86
C PHE A 53 19.15 -11.12 -14.29
N ALA A 54 18.63 -10.26 -15.17
CA ALA A 54 19.13 -10.11 -16.54
C ALA A 54 20.57 -9.60 -16.55
N ALA A 55 20.89 -8.61 -15.70
CA ALA A 55 22.24 -8.09 -15.54
C ALA A 55 23.22 -9.15 -15.01
N TRP A 56 22.78 -9.98 -14.05
CA TRP A 56 23.60 -11.08 -13.53
C TRP A 56 23.97 -12.12 -14.60
N GLN A 57 23.06 -12.39 -15.54
CA GLN A 57 23.32 -13.28 -16.67
C GLN A 57 24.06 -12.61 -17.84
N GLY A 58 24.28 -11.29 -17.78
CA GLY A 58 24.83 -10.52 -18.90
C GLY A 58 23.89 -10.46 -20.12
N SER A 59 22.57 -10.47 -19.89
CA SER A 59 21.58 -10.44 -20.98
C SER A 59 21.38 -9.03 -21.53
N GLU A 60 21.26 -8.92 -22.86
CA GLU A 60 20.89 -7.68 -23.56
C GLU A 60 19.50 -7.15 -23.19
N LEU A 61 18.65 -7.97 -22.57
CA LEU A 61 17.31 -7.57 -22.11
C LEU A 61 17.32 -6.73 -20.82
N THR A 62 18.49 -6.49 -20.23
CA THR A 62 18.64 -5.71 -18.99
C THR A 62 18.01 -4.32 -19.12
N ASP A 63 18.30 -3.61 -20.21
CA ASP A 63 17.76 -2.27 -20.46
C ASP A 63 16.25 -2.29 -20.71
N PHE A 64 15.75 -3.34 -21.36
CA PHE A 64 14.31 -3.52 -21.58
C PHE A 64 13.57 -3.66 -20.25
N PHE A 65 14.00 -4.57 -19.38
CA PHE A 65 13.36 -4.75 -18.08
C PHE A 65 13.55 -3.51 -17.19
N GLY A 66 14.73 -2.89 -17.22
CA GLY A 66 15.03 -1.68 -16.46
C GLY A 66 14.13 -0.50 -16.85
N GLY A 67 13.93 -0.29 -18.16
CA GLY A 67 13.02 0.74 -18.66
C GLY A 67 11.57 0.53 -18.21
N TRP A 68 11.07 -0.71 -18.27
CA TRP A 68 9.74 -1.04 -17.75
C TRP A 68 9.65 -0.90 -16.23
N ALA A 69 10.70 -1.25 -15.48
CA ALA A 69 10.74 -1.08 -14.04
C ALA A 69 10.64 0.40 -13.64
N ILE A 70 11.37 1.28 -14.34
CA ILE A 70 11.29 2.74 -14.16
C ILE A 70 9.88 3.24 -14.47
N LEU A 71 9.34 2.89 -15.65
CA LEU A 71 8.00 3.32 -16.06
C LEU A 71 6.93 2.91 -15.05
N MET A 72 6.91 1.62 -14.67
CA MET A 72 5.95 1.10 -13.71
C MET A 72 6.09 1.76 -12.33
N THR A 73 7.32 2.03 -11.88
CA THR A 73 7.57 2.72 -10.60
C THR A 73 7.06 4.17 -10.63
N VAL A 74 7.27 4.90 -11.73
CA VAL A 74 6.76 6.28 -11.89
C VAL A 74 5.24 6.30 -11.93
N VAL A 75 4.61 5.42 -12.71
CA VAL A 75 3.14 5.35 -12.78
C VAL A 75 2.57 4.95 -11.41
N ALA A 76 3.18 3.97 -10.73
CA ALA A 76 2.81 3.56 -9.39
C ALA A 76 2.92 4.70 -8.37
N PHE A 77 3.94 5.58 -8.50
CA PHE A 77 4.11 6.73 -7.63
C PHE A 77 2.93 7.71 -7.76
N ILE A 78 2.50 7.98 -9.00
CA ILE A 78 1.36 8.86 -9.28
C ILE A 78 0.07 8.27 -8.71
N THR A 79 -0.22 7.00 -9.00
CA THR A 79 -1.45 6.34 -8.53
C THR A 79 -1.48 6.16 -7.02
N ARG A 80 -0.31 5.90 -6.40
CA ARG A 80 -0.22 5.76 -4.94
C ARG A 80 -0.39 7.12 -4.26
N SER A 81 0.23 8.17 -4.79
CA SER A 81 0.04 9.54 -4.32
C SER A 81 -1.42 9.98 -4.43
N ALA A 82 -2.08 9.68 -5.55
CA ALA A 82 -3.52 9.95 -5.73
C ALA A 82 -4.37 9.20 -4.68
N SER A 83 -4.04 7.94 -4.38
CA SER A 83 -4.69 7.17 -3.32
C SER A 83 -4.50 7.79 -1.94
N LEU A 84 -3.29 8.27 -1.61
CA LEU A 84 -3.01 8.94 -0.33
C LEU A 84 -3.76 10.28 -0.20
N ILE A 85 -3.79 11.09 -1.26
CA ILE A 85 -4.52 12.36 -1.30
C ILE A 85 -6.02 12.12 -1.16
N ARG A 86 -6.56 11.12 -1.85
CA ARG A 86 -7.96 10.69 -1.70
C ARG A 86 -8.23 10.32 -0.24
N ASN A 87 -7.41 9.45 0.35
CA ASN A 87 -7.63 8.94 1.69
C ASN A 87 -7.57 10.05 2.75
N ALA A 88 -6.70 11.05 2.56
CA ALA A 88 -6.66 12.24 3.43
C ALA A 88 -7.91 13.13 3.32
N ARG A 89 -8.72 12.99 2.28
CA ARG A 89 -9.93 13.80 2.01
C ARG A 89 -11.23 13.01 2.15
N ILE A 90 -11.18 11.75 2.61
CA ILE A 90 -12.38 10.93 2.80
C ILE A 90 -13.26 11.59 3.87
N LYS A 91 -14.55 11.72 3.54
CA LYS A 91 -15.61 11.97 4.53
C LYS A 91 -16.30 10.64 4.82
N HIS A 92 -16.11 10.10 6.02
CA HIS A 92 -16.66 8.80 6.38
C HIS A 92 -18.19 8.82 6.37
N LYS A 93 -18.79 7.88 5.63
CA LYS A 93 -20.25 7.72 5.56
C LYS A 93 -20.92 7.32 6.87
N SER A 94 -20.25 6.54 7.71
CA SER A 94 -20.78 6.12 9.01
C SER A 94 -20.44 7.15 10.08
N SER A 95 -21.48 7.63 10.75
CA SER A 95 -21.44 8.39 11.99
C SER A 95 -22.14 7.61 13.11
N LEU A 96 -21.99 8.04 14.37
CA LEU A 96 -22.67 7.44 15.52
C LEU A 96 -24.18 7.35 15.30
N GLU A 97 -24.79 8.39 14.75
CA GLU A 97 -26.22 8.49 14.43
C GLU A 97 -26.66 7.43 13.42
N THR A 98 -25.95 7.34 12.30
CA THR A 98 -26.26 6.37 11.23
C THR A 98 -26.00 4.93 11.67
N ALA A 99 -25.02 4.70 12.55
CA ALA A 99 -24.68 3.36 13.05
C ALA A 99 -25.78 2.76 13.93
N ILE A 100 -26.51 3.59 14.68
CA ILE A 100 -27.64 3.17 15.53
C ILE A 100 -29.01 3.48 14.93
N GLY A 101 -29.06 4.09 13.74
CA GLY A 101 -30.30 4.41 13.02
C GLY A 101 -31.12 5.56 13.63
N ILE A 102 -30.53 6.38 14.51
CA ILE A 102 -31.24 7.46 15.20
C ILE A 102 -31.02 8.77 14.45
N ARG A 103 -32.09 9.50 14.15
CA ARG A 103 -32.05 10.84 13.56
C ARG A 103 -32.18 11.90 14.64
N HIS A 104 -31.14 12.03 15.48
CA HIS A 104 -31.06 13.06 16.52
C HIS A 104 -29.77 13.88 16.35
N VAL A 105 -29.83 15.18 16.61
CA VAL A 105 -28.74 16.14 16.31
C VAL A 105 -27.53 15.95 17.24
N ARG A 106 -27.74 15.36 18.42
CA ARG A 106 -26.69 15.15 19.41
C ARG A 106 -26.76 13.73 19.95
N ILE A 107 -25.72 12.95 19.70
CA ILE A 107 -25.53 11.62 20.25
C ILE A 107 -24.14 11.57 20.86
N GLU A 108 -24.07 11.27 22.16
CA GLU A 108 -22.81 11.17 22.89
C GLU A 108 -22.64 9.75 23.41
N GLN A 109 -21.48 9.15 23.14
CA GLN A 109 -21.12 7.89 23.76
C GLN A 109 -20.77 8.13 25.23
N LYS A 110 -21.64 7.68 26.16
CA LYS A 110 -21.38 7.79 27.61
C LYS A 110 -20.53 6.64 28.16
N ALA A 111 -20.69 5.44 27.60
CA ALA A 111 -19.94 4.25 27.98
C ALA A 111 -19.89 3.26 26.81
N GLN A 112 -18.86 2.41 26.79
CA GLN A 112 -18.72 1.30 25.82
C GLN A 112 -19.48 0.02 26.25
N GLY A 113 -20.07 -0.01 27.45
CA GLY A 113 -20.77 -1.17 27.99
C GLY A 113 -19.85 -2.28 28.53
N PHE A 114 -18.54 -2.03 28.61
CA PHE A 114 -17.54 -2.95 29.17
C PHE A 114 -16.75 -2.26 30.29
N MET A 115 -16.46 -3.01 31.36
CA MET A 115 -15.63 -2.56 32.49
C MET A 115 -14.13 -2.72 32.22
N CYS A 116 -13.75 -3.55 31.23
CA CYS A 116 -12.36 -3.83 30.84
C CYS A 116 -12.21 -3.69 29.31
N GLY A 117 -10.96 -3.70 28.82
CA GLY A 117 -10.70 -3.80 27.38
C GLY A 117 -11.36 -5.04 26.76
N SER A 118 -11.97 -4.87 25.59
CA SER A 118 -12.60 -5.94 24.81
C SER A 118 -11.67 -6.42 23.68
N PHE A 119 -12.04 -7.52 23.03
CA PHE A 119 -11.39 -7.98 21.80
C PHE A 119 -11.28 -6.84 20.77
N ASN A 120 -12.35 -6.07 20.59
CA ASN A 120 -12.42 -5.00 19.60
C ASN A 120 -11.46 -3.84 19.90
N THR A 121 -11.23 -3.52 21.18
CA THR A 121 -10.26 -2.49 21.58
C THR A 121 -8.79 -2.91 21.39
N ARG A 122 -8.53 -4.21 21.21
CA ARG A 122 -7.18 -4.74 20.98
C ARG A 122 -6.90 -4.94 19.49
N GLU A 123 -7.88 -5.46 18.75
CA GLU A 123 -7.66 -5.93 17.38
C GLU A 123 -7.81 -4.84 16.31
N TYR A 124 -8.70 -3.86 16.52
CA TYR A 124 -8.97 -2.81 15.51
C TYR A 124 -8.09 -1.57 15.65
N PHE A 125 -7.12 -1.58 16.56
CA PHE A 125 -6.18 -0.48 16.78
C PHE A 125 -4.74 -0.94 16.52
N HIS A 126 -4.04 -0.21 15.66
CA HIS A 126 -2.66 -0.55 15.28
C HIS A 126 -1.61 -0.20 16.36
N GLY A 127 -1.98 0.52 17.43
CA GLY A 127 -1.10 0.88 18.55
C GLY A 127 0.07 1.83 18.24
N ALA A 128 0.41 2.04 16.96
CA ALA A 128 1.47 2.93 16.54
C ALA A 128 1.21 4.41 16.90
N SER A 129 2.26 5.09 17.38
CA SER A 129 2.19 6.52 17.66
C SER A 129 2.01 7.33 16.36
N PRO A 130 1.43 8.55 16.43
CA PRO A 130 1.29 9.42 15.26
C PRO A 130 2.63 9.76 14.57
N SER A 131 3.71 9.81 15.35
CA SER A 131 5.07 10.04 14.83
C SER A 131 5.59 8.84 14.06
N LEU A 132 5.43 7.61 14.57
CA LEU A 132 5.83 6.39 13.88
C LEU A 132 5.03 6.20 12.59
N PHE A 133 3.73 6.46 12.63
CA PHE A 133 2.86 6.39 11.45
C PHE A 133 3.31 7.35 10.34
N SER A 134 3.63 8.61 10.71
CA SER A 134 4.15 9.59 9.75
C SER A 134 5.55 9.24 9.24
N LEU A 135 6.42 8.70 10.10
CA LEU A 135 7.75 8.23 9.70
C LEU A 135 7.65 7.12 8.66
N ILE A 136 6.82 6.10 8.92
CA ILE A 136 6.64 4.98 8.00
C ILE A 136 6.08 5.46 6.67
N LYS A 137 5.13 6.42 6.68
CA LYS A 137 4.61 7.03 5.46
C LYS A 137 5.70 7.58 4.56
N TRP A 138 6.58 8.40 5.12
CA TRP A 138 7.68 9.00 4.37
C TRP A 138 8.76 7.98 4.00
N ALA A 139 9.07 7.05 4.90
CA ALA A 139 10.05 6.00 4.65
C ALA A 139 9.65 5.13 3.46
N PHE A 140 8.39 4.67 3.37
CA PHE A 140 7.96 3.87 2.23
C PHE A 140 7.93 4.71 0.94
N LEU A 141 7.49 5.98 1.00
CA LEU A 141 7.47 6.84 -0.19
C LEU A 141 8.87 7.05 -0.77
N VAL A 142 9.90 7.09 0.09
CA VAL A 142 11.29 7.23 -0.35
C VAL A 142 11.86 5.89 -0.83
N LEU A 143 11.61 4.81 -0.10
CA LEU A 143 12.19 3.50 -0.40
C LEU A 143 11.53 2.78 -1.57
N VAL A 144 10.26 3.05 -1.90
CA VAL A 144 9.57 2.42 -3.02
C VAL A 144 9.85 3.14 -4.35
N PHE A 145 10.05 4.46 -4.32
CA PHE A 145 10.04 5.29 -5.52
C PHE A 145 11.39 5.98 -5.84
N PRO A 146 11.81 7.08 -5.19
CA PRO A 146 13.00 7.81 -5.60
C PRO A 146 14.29 7.01 -5.42
N VAL A 147 14.44 6.26 -4.32
CA VAL A 147 15.67 5.48 -4.08
C VAL A 147 15.84 4.39 -5.15
N PRO A 148 14.86 3.52 -5.42
CA PRO A 148 14.98 2.53 -6.48
C PRO A 148 15.13 3.14 -7.87
N LEU A 149 14.45 4.27 -8.17
CA LEU A 149 14.59 4.96 -9.46
C LEU A 149 16.02 5.42 -9.69
N VAL A 150 16.62 6.10 -8.71
CA VAL A 150 18.01 6.58 -8.81
C VAL A 150 18.96 5.39 -8.94
N LEU A 151 18.80 4.36 -8.11
CA LEU A 151 19.68 3.19 -8.13
C LEU A 151 19.57 2.40 -9.44
N VAL A 152 18.38 2.21 -10.00
CA VAL A 152 18.20 1.57 -11.31
C VAL A 152 18.79 2.43 -12.43
N SER A 153 18.53 3.74 -12.45
CA SER A 153 19.06 4.60 -13.50
C SER A 153 20.60 4.61 -13.54
N ILE A 154 21.24 4.70 -12.37
CA ILE A 154 22.70 4.62 -12.27
C ILE A 154 23.19 3.19 -12.57
N GLY A 155 22.50 2.18 -12.05
CA GLY A 155 22.83 0.77 -12.25
C GLY A 155 22.82 0.34 -13.71
N LEU A 156 21.86 0.83 -14.51
CA LEU A 156 21.81 0.61 -15.95
C LEU A 156 22.96 1.33 -16.66
N GLY A 157 23.22 2.60 -16.34
CA GLY A 157 24.32 3.36 -16.97
C GLY A 157 25.70 2.79 -16.67
N ALA A 158 25.91 2.28 -15.45
CA ALA A 158 27.17 1.67 -15.02
C ALA A 158 27.24 0.15 -15.28
N GLN A 159 26.16 -0.46 -15.79
CA GLN A 159 26.02 -1.92 -15.95
C GLN A 159 26.38 -2.68 -14.65
N ALA A 160 26.00 -2.10 -13.51
CA ALA A 160 26.42 -2.57 -12.19
C ALA A 160 25.30 -3.41 -11.54
N PHE A 161 25.48 -4.73 -11.57
CA PHE A 161 24.55 -5.68 -10.92
C PHE A 161 24.28 -5.34 -9.44
N SER A 162 25.30 -4.93 -8.69
CA SER A 162 25.17 -4.58 -7.27
C SER A 162 24.19 -3.42 -7.03
N LEU A 163 24.19 -2.41 -7.90
CA LEU A 163 23.25 -1.28 -7.82
C LEU A 163 21.82 -1.69 -8.17
N LEU A 164 21.66 -2.54 -9.19
CA LEU A 164 20.35 -3.06 -9.60
C LEU A 164 19.74 -3.95 -8.50
N MET A 165 20.56 -4.79 -7.88
CA MET A 165 20.14 -5.60 -6.73
C MET A 165 19.82 -4.73 -5.51
N ALA A 166 20.62 -3.71 -5.23
CA ALA A 166 20.35 -2.77 -4.15
C ALA A 166 19.03 -2.01 -4.38
N ALA A 167 18.73 -1.63 -5.63
CA ALA A 167 17.46 -1.02 -5.99
C ALA A 167 16.27 -1.94 -5.66
N PHE A 168 16.40 -3.24 -5.96
CA PHE A 168 15.36 -4.24 -5.66
C PHE A 168 15.15 -4.39 -4.16
N LEU A 169 16.24 -4.55 -3.39
CA LEU A 169 16.15 -4.70 -1.95
C LEU A 169 15.54 -3.45 -1.28
N ALA A 170 15.94 -2.26 -1.71
CA ALA A 170 15.37 -1.01 -1.23
C ALA A 170 13.86 -0.93 -1.54
N GLN A 171 13.47 -1.24 -2.79
CA GLN A 171 12.07 -1.23 -3.19
C GLN A 171 11.26 -2.26 -2.41
N TYR A 172 11.78 -3.47 -2.23
CA TYR A 172 11.10 -4.55 -1.51
C TYR A 172 10.87 -4.20 -0.03
N LEU A 173 11.89 -3.66 0.65
CA LEU A 173 11.75 -3.15 2.01
C LEU A 173 10.73 -2.01 2.09
N GLY A 174 10.76 -1.07 1.12
CA GLY A 174 9.77 -0.02 1.00
C GLY A 174 8.35 -0.58 0.83
N LEU A 175 8.17 -1.64 0.05
CA LEU A 175 6.87 -2.27 -0.17
C LEU A 175 6.34 -2.94 1.10
N LEU A 176 7.19 -3.55 1.92
CA LEU A 176 6.78 -4.09 3.22
C LEU A 176 6.23 -2.98 4.14
N LEU A 177 6.93 -1.84 4.20
CA LEU A 177 6.47 -0.66 4.95
C LEU A 177 5.16 -0.10 4.38
N GLU A 178 5.04 -0.06 3.05
CA GLU A 178 3.86 0.43 2.37
C GLU A 178 2.66 -0.50 2.59
N ARG A 179 2.86 -1.83 2.61
CA ARG A 179 1.83 -2.81 2.97
C ARG A 179 1.38 -2.64 4.41
N TRP A 180 2.32 -2.49 5.34
CA TRP A 180 1.98 -2.21 6.73
C TRP A 180 1.17 -0.91 6.86
N PHE A 181 1.60 0.17 6.18
CA PHE A 181 0.90 1.46 6.19
C PHE A 181 -0.51 1.35 5.61
N PHE A 182 -0.68 0.59 4.52
CA PHE A 182 -1.98 0.35 3.90
C PHE A 182 -2.98 -0.28 4.88
N PHE A 183 -2.53 -1.21 5.72
CA PHE A 183 -3.37 -1.81 6.76
C PHE A 183 -3.60 -0.86 7.93
N ALA A 184 -2.55 -0.22 8.44
CA ALA A 184 -2.64 0.68 9.58
C ALA A 184 -3.49 1.93 9.30
N GLN A 185 -3.55 2.42 8.05
CA GLN A 185 -4.36 3.58 7.67
C GLN A 185 -5.87 3.31 7.70
N ALA A 186 -6.29 2.05 7.64
CA ALA A 186 -7.70 1.70 7.55
C ALA A 186 -8.44 2.04 8.84
N ASN A 187 -9.53 2.82 8.75
CA ASN A 187 -10.32 3.16 9.92
C ASN A 187 -11.61 2.33 9.94
N HIS A 188 -11.69 1.37 10.86
CA HIS A 188 -12.82 0.48 10.95
C HIS A 188 -14.05 1.22 11.52
N PRO A 189 -15.25 1.11 10.93
CA PRO A 189 -16.45 1.77 11.46
C PRO A 189 -16.77 1.42 12.92
N GLN A 190 -16.35 0.24 13.40
CA GLN A 190 -16.50 -0.12 14.82
C GLN A 190 -15.69 0.77 15.76
N ASN A 191 -14.63 1.43 15.29
CA ASN A 191 -13.86 2.37 16.11
C ASN A 191 -14.73 3.56 16.56
N LEU A 192 -15.85 3.84 15.88
CA LEU A 192 -16.84 4.82 16.34
C LEU A 192 -17.48 4.42 17.68
N TYR A 193 -17.62 3.12 17.95
CA TYR A 193 -18.23 2.59 19.17
C TYR A 193 -17.21 2.34 20.30
N TYR A 194 -15.90 2.42 20.03
CA TYR A 194 -14.86 2.10 21.03
C TYR A 194 -13.91 3.28 21.29
N GLN A 195 -14.42 4.51 21.24
CA GLN A 195 -13.60 5.73 21.33
C GLN A 195 -13.13 6.05 22.76
N THR A 196 -13.90 5.68 23.78
CA THR A 196 -13.62 6.01 25.18
C THR A 196 -13.09 4.80 25.93
N VAL A 197 -11.77 4.57 25.84
CA VAL A 197 -11.02 3.85 26.85
C VAL A 197 -10.21 4.91 27.60
N SER A 198 -10.73 5.36 28.73
CA SER A 198 -9.97 6.14 29.72
C SER A 198 -9.40 5.19 30.77
#